data_AF-A0A6T6AIT6-F1
#
_entry.id   AF-A0A6T6AIT6-F1
#
_cell.length_a   1.000
_cell.length_b   1.000
_cell.length_c   1.000
_cell.angle_alpha   90.00
_cell.angle_beta   90.00
_cell.angle_gamma   90.00
#
_symmetry.space_group_name_H-M   'P 1'
#
loop_
_entity.id
_entity.type
_entity.pdbx_description
1 polymer ?
#
loop_
_entity_poly.entity_id
_entity_poly.type
_entity_poly.pdbx_seq_one_letter_code
_entity_poly.pdbx_strand_id
1 'polypeptide(L)'
;QEASAALARLLEQQLAPSRFVVLPESLDPSRDQNSIVVLSASSFKRDSVREVTADVRALAPGCGLAPGDLLAFTVRGTGGEAGAPGATYLVASFHGDTNGLQTADVVAALGEYGAREADAGRPLALIVGLDANTYLNADGTLDGAKFYLAERFGVDCSAAGLLNCWPAEARWAGALTTYNARTYLQPQLNKAVQHAHMAARGDRNPKDHILCSAGAFELSGCTRDNTGANSYPHELVLPGLGFPSDHCIVIAELAPLTRGRG
;
A
#
# COMPACT_ATOMS: atom_id res chain seq x y z
N GLN A 1 -1.19 -2.86 -4.65
CA GLN A 1 -2.64 -3.04 -4.41
C GLN A 1 -3.06 -4.37 -5.04
N GLU A 2 -4.24 -4.89 -4.69
CA GLU A 2 -4.71 -6.20 -5.15
C GLU A 2 -5.24 -6.22 -6.59
N ALA A 3 -5.14 -7.37 -7.27
CA ALA A 3 -5.68 -7.63 -8.59
C ALA A 3 -5.99 -9.11 -8.81
N SER A 4 -6.84 -9.40 -9.78
CA SER A 4 -7.01 -10.75 -10.33
C SER A 4 -5.80 -11.19 -11.15
N ALA A 5 -5.55 -12.50 -11.18
CA ALA A 5 -4.53 -13.10 -12.02
C ALA A 5 -4.77 -12.79 -13.52
N ALA A 6 -6.03 -12.58 -13.93
CA ALA A 6 -6.40 -12.15 -15.26
C ALA A 6 -5.95 -10.70 -15.56
N LEU A 7 -6.20 -9.75 -14.65
CA LEU A 7 -5.76 -8.36 -14.80
C LEU A 7 -4.23 -8.27 -14.81
N ALA A 8 -3.55 -9.02 -13.95
CA ALA A 8 -2.08 -9.05 -13.91
C ALA A 8 -1.46 -9.48 -15.25
N ARG A 9 -2.01 -10.51 -15.89
CA ARG A 9 -1.58 -10.96 -17.24
C ARG A 9 -1.84 -9.91 -18.31
N LEU A 10 -2.98 -9.22 -18.25
CA LEU A 10 -3.30 -8.13 -19.18
C LEU A 10 -2.32 -6.96 -19.02
N LEU A 11 -1.97 -6.58 -17.78
CA LEU A 11 -1.01 -5.51 -17.50
C LEU A 11 0.40 -5.83 -18.02
N GLU A 12 0.89 -7.06 -17.84
CA GLU A 12 2.19 -7.47 -18.39
C GLU A 12 2.20 -7.38 -19.93
N GLN A 13 1.12 -7.77 -20.59
CA GLN A 13 1.00 -7.66 -22.06
C GLN A 13 0.91 -6.21 -22.56
N GLN A 14 0.16 -5.35 -21.87
CA GLN A 14 -0.11 -3.97 -22.30
C GLN A 14 1.02 -2.98 -21.96
N LEU A 15 1.79 -3.24 -20.90
CA LEU A 15 2.79 -2.30 -20.40
C LEU A 15 4.24 -2.66 -20.78
N ALA A 16 4.49 -3.89 -21.25
CA ALA A 16 5.78 -4.29 -21.79
C ALA A 16 6.13 -3.53 -23.10
N PRO A 17 7.42 -3.27 -23.38
CA PRO A 17 8.59 -3.53 -22.54
C PRO A 17 8.84 -2.41 -21.51
N SER A 18 8.05 -1.33 -21.50
CA SER A 18 8.30 -0.14 -20.67
C SER A 18 8.23 -0.40 -19.16
N ARG A 19 7.44 -1.40 -18.76
CA ARG A 19 7.23 -1.82 -17.38
C ARG A 19 7.24 -3.34 -17.28
N PHE A 20 7.23 -3.85 -16.06
CA PHE A 20 7.06 -5.26 -15.76
C PHE A 20 6.23 -5.46 -14.50
N VAL A 21 5.44 -6.52 -14.50
CA VAL A 21 4.59 -6.97 -13.39
C VAL A 21 5.37 -7.90 -12.49
N VAL A 22 5.23 -7.72 -11.17
CA VAL A 22 5.66 -8.66 -10.14
C VAL A 22 4.43 -9.13 -9.36
N LEU A 23 4.37 -10.44 -9.10
CA LEU A 23 3.31 -11.16 -8.40
C LEU A 23 3.93 -12.09 -7.35
N PRO A 24 3.17 -12.50 -6.31
CA PRO A 24 3.57 -13.56 -5.41
C PRO A 24 3.71 -14.90 -6.16
N GLU A 25 4.70 -15.70 -5.76
CA GLU A 25 4.84 -17.11 -6.13
C GLU A 25 3.58 -17.92 -5.75
N SER A 26 2.91 -17.55 -4.65
CA SER A 26 1.70 -18.18 -4.14
C SER A 26 0.47 -17.27 -4.29
N LEU A 27 -0.20 -17.39 -5.43
CA LEU A 27 -1.47 -16.73 -5.73
C LEU A 27 -2.65 -17.40 -5.00
N ASP A 28 -3.71 -16.65 -4.73
CA ASP A 28 -5.00 -17.17 -4.27
C ASP A 28 -5.98 -17.37 -5.45
N PRO A 29 -6.22 -18.62 -5.90
CA PRO A 29 -7.14 -18.90 -7.00
C PRO A 29 -8.62 -18.90 -6.56
N SER A 30 -8.92 -18.81 -5.26
CA SER A 30 -10.29 -18.87 -4.73
C SER A 30 -10.88 -17.48 -4.48
N ARG A 31 -10.07 -16.54 -3.97
CA ARG A 31 -10.46 -15.12 -3.87
C ARG A 31 -10.14 -14.34 -5.14
N ASP A 32 -9.09 -14.77 -5.88
CA ASP A 32 -8.51 -14.03 -7.01
C ASP A 32 -8.16 -12.57 -6.64
N GLN A 33 -7.72 -12.38 -5.39
CA GLN A 33 -7.21 -11.13 -4.83
C GLN A 33 -5.72 -11.32 -4.56
N ASN A 34 -4.87 -10.70 -5.38
CA ASN A 34 -3.42 -10.89 -5.33
C ASN A 34 -2.71 -9.53 -5.37
N SER A 35 -1.90 -9.24 -4.35
CA SER A 35 -1.04 -8.06 -4.31
C SER A 35 -0.12 -8.02 -5.54
N ILE A 36 -0.26 -6.98 -6.34
CA ILE A 36 0.53 -6.76 -7.56
C ILE A 36 1.37 -5.49 -7.43
N VAL A 37 2.58 -5.53 -7.98
CA VAL A 37 3.43 -4.35 -8.19
C VAL A 37 3.81 -4.25 -9.66
N VAL A 38 3.77 -3.04 -10.21
CA VAL A 38 4.22 -2.75 -11.58
C VAL A 38 5.40 -1.80 -11.51
N LEU A 39 6.56 -2.22 -12.03
CA LEU A 39 7.81 -1.46 -12.00
C LEU A 39 8.19 -0.91 -13.37
N SER A 40 8.81 0.27 -13.40
CA SER A 40 9.39 0.82 -14.64
C SER A 40 10.68 0.09 -15.01
N ALA A 41 10.77 -0.42 -16.25
CA ALA A 41 11.97 -1.05 -16.78
C ALA A 41 13.12 -0.05 -16.97
N SER A 42 12.85 1.27 -17.02
CA SER A 42 13.88 2.31 -17.00
C SER A 42 14.56 2.47 -15.63
N SER A 43 13.87 2.07 -14.55
CA SER A 43 14.26 2.35 -13.17
C SER A 43 14.70 1.11 -12.41
N PHE A 44 14.20 -0.08 -12.78
CA PHE A 44 14.45 -1.35 -12.09
C PHE A 44 14.87 -2.47 -13.06
N LYS A 45 15.76 -3.36 -12.60
CA LYS A 45 16.30 -4.49 -13.36
C LYS A 45 15.43 -5.73 -13.16
N ARG A 46 14.64 -6.11 -14.17
CA ARG A 46 13.67 -7.24 -14.13
C ARG A 46 14.32 -8.57 -13.71
N ASP A 47 15.53 -8.83 -14.17
CA ASP A 47 16.34 -10.02 -13.87
C ASP A 47 16.89 -10.08 -12.43
N SER A 48 16.76 -8.99 -11.67
CA SER A 48 17.21 -8.90 -10.27
C SER A 48 16.10 -9.06 -9.24
N VAL A 49 14.87 -9.31 -9.68
CA VAL A 49 13.73 -9.56 -8.78
C VAL A 49 13.93 -10.89 -8.04
N ARG A 50 13.91 -10.85 -6.71
CA ARG A 50 13.89 -12.02 -5.84
C ARG A 50 12.80 -11.85 -4.79
N GLU A 51 11.80 -12.71 -4.80
CA GLU A 51 10.75 -12.72 -3.78
C GLU A 51 11.31 -13.10 -2.40
N VAL A 52 10.78 -12.44 -1.37
CA VAL A 52 11.11 -12.62 0.06
C VAL A 52 9.84 -12.66 0.94
N THR A 53 8.65 -12.80 0.33
CA THR A 53 7.35 -12.84 1.02
C THR A 53 7.31 -13.86 2.16
N ALA A 54 7.88 -15.05 1.94
CA ALA A 54 7.95 -16.10 2.97
C ALA A 54 8.84 -15.69 4.16
N ASP A 55 9.98 -15.05 3.89
CA ASP A 55 10.91 -14.59 4.92
C ASP A 55 10.27 -13.46 5.76
N VAL A 56 9.58 -12.51 5.11
CA VAL A 56 8.83 -11.44 5.80
C VAL A 56 7.68 -12.02 6.63
N ARG A 57 6.89 -12.95 6.07
CA ARG A 57 5.79 -13.60 6.78
C ARG A 57 6.25 -14.35 8.03
N ALA A 58 7.45 -14.93 8.02
CA ALA A 58 8.03 -15.59 9.19
C ALA A 58 8.31 -14.64 10.37
N LEU A 59 8.40 -13.32 10.13
CA LEU A 59 8.57 -12.29 11.16
C LEU A 59 7.24 -11.78 11.75
N ALA A 60 6.10 -12.17 11.17
CA ALA A 60 4.76 -11.88 11.70
C ALA A 60 4.04 -13.18 12.18
N PRO A 61 4.60 -13.93 13.15
CA PRO A 61 4.02 -15.21 13.59
C PRO A 61 2.66 -14.98 14.27
N GLY A 62 1.61 -15.53 13.68
CA GLY A 62 0.21 -15.33 14.12
C GLY A 62 -0.60 -14.39 13.22
N CYS A 63 0.06 -13.68 12.30
CA CYS A 63 -0.62 -12.91 11.27
C CYS A 63 -1.33 -13.85 10.28
N GLY A 64 -2.63 -13.65 10.13
CA GLY A 64 -3.56 -14.53 9.41
C GLY A 64 -3.50 -14.43 7.89
N LEU A 65 -2.34 -14.06 7.32
CA LEU A 65 -2.15 -13.86 5.89
C LEU A 65 -2.50 -15.11 5.10
N ALA A 66 -3.44 -14.97 4.18
CA ALA A 66 -3.73 -15.94 3.14
C ALA A 66 -2.77 -15.74 1.93
N PRO A 67 -2.70 -16.69 0.98
CA PRO A 67 -1.99 -16.49 -0.29
C PRO A 67 -2.45 -15.21 -0.99
N GLY A 68 -1.62 -14.58 -1.80
CA GLY A 68 -1.98 -13.33 -2.49
C GLY A 68 -1.99 -12.05 -1.64
N ASP A 69 -2.25 -12.08 -0.33
CA ASP A 69 -2.41 -10.86 0.50
C ASP A 69 -1.18 -9.94 0.47
N LEU A 70 0.00 -10.54 0.65
CA LEU A 70 1.30 -9.90 0.70
C LEU A 70 2.15 -10.33 -0.51
N LEU A 71 2.77 -9.35 -1.15
CA LEU A 71 3.93 -9.50 -2.02
C LEU A 71 5.07 -8.71 -1.39
N ALA A 72 6.22 -9.33 -1.13
CA ALA A 72 7.45 -8.64 -0.77
C ALA A 72 8.64 -9.20 -1.56
N PHE A 73 9.41 -8.34 -2.21
CA PHE A 73 10.55 -8.77 -3.03
C PHE A 73 11.69 -7.75 -3.00
N THR A 74 12.89 -8.23 -3.25
CA THR A 74 14.07 -7.39 -3.48
C THR A 74 14.26 -7.15 -4.97
N VAL A 75 14.69 -5.96 -5.36
CA VAL A 75 14.98 -5.60 -6.77
C VAL A 75 16.08 -4.54 -6.84
N ARG A 76 16.95 -4.62 -7.84
CA ARG A 76 17.98 -3.60 -8.09
C ARG A 76 17.47 -2.50 -9.00
N GLY A 77 17.82 -1.26 -8.69
CA GLY A 77 17.63 -0.15 -9.61
C GLY A 77 18.61 -0.20 -10.79
N THR A 78 18.36 0.62 -11.81
CA THR A 78 19.13 0.57 -13.07
C THR A 78 20.58 1.07 -12.99
N GLY A 79 20.93 1.98 -12.06
CA GLY A 79 22.32 2.44 -11.82
C GLY A 79 23.12 1.62 -10.77
N GLY A 80 23.78 2.28 -9.80
CA GLY A 80 24.35 1.69 -8.56
C GLY A 80 24.25 2.60 -7.29
N GLU A 81 23.94 1.96 -6.14
CA GLU A 81 23.81 2.42 -4.72
C GLU A 81 22.49 3.04 -4.19
N ALA A 82 22.22 2.84 -2.89
CA ALA A 82 20.99 3.27 -2.22
C ALA A 82 20.99 4.77 -1.89
N GLY A 83 20.23 5.54 -2.67
CA GLY A 83 20.29 7.01 -2.64
C GLY A 83 21.15 7.59 -3.77
N ALA A 84 21.94 6.77 -4.43
CA ALA A 84 22.39 7.02 -5.80
C ALA A 84 21.35 6.40 -6.77
N PRO A 85 21.37 6.68 -8.08
CA PRO A 85 20.52 5.95 -9.00
C PRO A 85 20.93 4.47 -8.94
N GLY A 86 20.11 3.53 -8.42
CA GLY A 86 20.41 2.09 -8.51
C GLY A 86 20.74 1.28 -7.24
N ALA A 87 20.00 1.50 -6.16
CA ALA A 87 19.98 0.71 -4.93
C ALA A 87 19.64 -0.78 -5.13
N THR A 88 19.69 -1.57 -4.05
CA THR A 88 18.72 -2.67 -3.88
C THR A 88 17.57 -2.15 -3.02
N TYR A 89 16.35 -2.34 -3.51
CA TYR A 89 15.11 -1.93 -2.85
C TYR A 89 14.42 -3.15 -2.24
N LEU A 90 13.72 -2.95 -1.13
CA LEU A 90 12.69 -3.87 -0.66
C LEU A 90 11.35 -3.28 -1.10
N VAL A 91 10.69 -3.92 -2.06
CA VAL A 91 9.41 -3.45 -2.59
C VAL A 91 8.31 -4.40 -2.13
N ALA A 92 7.21 -3.84 -1.62
CA ALA A 92 6.06 -4.64 -1.19
C ALA A 92 4.71 -4.06 -1.63
N SER A 93 3.73 -4.95 -1.77
CA SER A 93 2.30 -4.65 -1.83
C SER A 93 1.60 -5.48 -0.77
N PHE A 94 0.65 -4.87 -0.06
CA PHE A 94 -0.17 -5.54 0.93
C PHE A 94 -1.63 -5.07 0.84
N HIS A 95 -2.58 -5.96 1.10
CA HIS A 95 -3.94 -5.56 1.47
C HIS A 95 -4.24 -6.09 2.88
N GLY A 96 -4.77 -5.21 3.74
CA GLY A 96 -5.14 -5.56 5.11
C GLY A 96 -6.31 -6.54 5.18
N ASP A 97 -6.48 -7.13 6.35
CA ASP A 97 -7.79 -7.67 6.73
C ASP A 97 -8.83 -6.53 6.78
N THR A 98 -10.12 -6.88 6.74
CA THR A 98 -11.21 -5.88 6.69
C THR A 98 -11.20 -4.86 7.82
N ASN A 99 -10.56 -5.18 8.96
CA ASN A 99 -10.50 -4.32 10.13
C ASN A 99 -9.10 -3.70 10.34
N GLY A 100 -8.13 -3.99 9.46
CA GLY A 100 -6.75 -3.52 9.50
C GLY A 100 -5.91 -4.04 10.66
N LEU A 101 -6.41 -5.00 11.45
CA LEU A 101 -5.77 -5.44 12.69
C LEU A 101 -4.42 -6.15 12.46
N GLN A 102 -4.24 -6.76 11.29
CA GLN A 102 -3.00 -7.44 10.89
C GLN A 102 -1.95 -6.48 10.29
N THR A 103 -2.36 -5.26 9.93
CA THR A 103 -1.48 -4.29 9.24
C THR A 103 -0.28 -3.90 10.08
N ALA A 104 -0.44 -3.77 11.40
CA ALA A 104 0.67 -3.45 12.32
C ALA A 104 1.79 -4.51 12.25
N ASP A 105 1.42 -5.79 12.31
CA ASP A 105 2.37 -6.90 12.30
C ASP A 105 3.10 -7.02 10.96
N VAL A 106 2.41 -6.79 9.84
CA VAL A 106 3.02 -6.79 8.50
C VAL A 106 4.01 -5.63 8.32
N VAL A 107 3.66 -4.43 8.80
CA VAL A 107 4.56 -3.27 8.74
C VAL A 107 5.79 -3.46 9.64
N ALA A 108 5.61 -4.01 10.84
CA ALA A 108 6.71 -4.37 11.74
C ALA A 108 7.64 -5.41 11.09
N ALA A 109 7.09 -6.48 10.51
CA ALA A 109 7.85 -7.52 9.82
C ALA A 109 8.64 -7.00 8.61
N LEU A 110 8.07 -6.09 7.81
CA LEU A 110 8.77 -5.44 6.71
C LEU A 110 9.93 -4.56 7.20
N GLY A 111 9.73 -3.80 8.26
CA GLY A 111 10.79 -3.02 8.91
C GLY A 111 11.90 -3.89 9.50
N GLU A 112 11.54 -4.96 10.21
CA GLU A 112 12.49 -5.90 10.80
C GLU A 112 13.30 -6.65 9.72
N TYR A 113 12.66 -7.09 8.62
CA TYR A 113 13.39 -7.69 7.50
C TYR A 113 14.43 -6.72 6.92
N GLY A 114 14.06 -5.46 6.71
CA GLY A 114 14.98 -4.42 6.24
C GLY A 114 16.15 -4.17 7.20
N ALA A 115 15.89 -4.18 8.51
CA ALA A 115 16.92 -4.04 9.55
C ALA A 115 17.89 -5.23 9.56
N ARG A 116 17.37 -6.47 9.53
CA ARG A 116 18.18 -7.70 9.48
C ARG A 116 19.09 -7.75 8.25
N GLU A 117 18.60 -7.31 7.09
CA GLU A 117 19.42 -7.22 5.88
C GLU A 117 20.49 -6.13 6.00
N ALA A 118 20.20 -4.98 6.62
CA ALA A 118 21.18 -3.94 6.90
C ALA A 118 22.29 -4.40 7.86
N ASP A 119 21.94 -5.07 8.96
CA ASP A 119 22.90 -5.66 9.91
C ASP A 119 23.79 -6.72 9.24
N ALA A 120 23.24 -7.45 8.26
CA ALA A 120 23.97 -8.41 7.43
C ALA A 120 24.74 -7.78 6.25
N GLY A 121 24.94 -6.45 6.26
CA GLY A 121 25.73 -5.70 5.27
C GLY A 121 25.04 -5.49 3.92
N ARG A 122 23.72 -5.67 3.84
CA ARG A 122 22.89 -5.55 2.62
C ARG A 122 21.76 -4.52 2.82
N PRO A 123 22.07 -3.23 3.08
CA PRO A 123 21.04 -2.23 3.34
C PRO A 123 20.06 -2.10 2.16
N LEU A 124 18.76 -2.17 2.48
CA LEU A 124 17.67 -2.08 1.51
C LEU A 124 16.91 -0.76 1.67
N ALA A 125 16.52 -0.16 0.55
CA ALA A 125 15.60 0.98 0.53
C ALA A 125 14.16 0.46 0.43
N LEU A 126 13.38 0.55 1.52
CA LEU A 126 12.01 0.03 1.57
C LEU A 126 11.02 0.98 0.89
N ILE A 127 10.14 0.43 0.05
CA ILE A 127 8.94 1.08 -0.49
C ILE A 127 7.78 0.08 -0.42
N VAL A 128 6.68 0.41 0.26
CA VAL A 128 5.48 -0.42 0.32
C VAL A 128 4.24 0.40 -0.01
N GLY A 129 3.37 -0.11 -0.88
CA GLY A 129 2.02 0.40 -1.09
C GLY A 129 0.99 -0.54 -0.47
N LEU A 130 0.08 -0.04 0.36
CA LEU A 130 -0.89 -0.88 1.04
C LEU A 130 -2.28 -0.25 1.17
N ASP A 131 -3.32 -1.09 1.08
CA ASP A 131 -4.57 -0.84 1.79
C ASP A 131 -4.36 -1.31 3.23
N ALA A 132 -4.25 -0.37 4.16
CA ALA A 132 -4.06 -0.64 5.58
C ALA A 132 -5.36 -0.97 6.33
N ASN A 133 -6.53 -0.76 5.70
CA ASN A 133 -7.86 -0.73 6.32
C ASN A 133 -7.87 0.00 7.68
N THR A 134 -7.32 1.21 7.71
CA THR A 134 -7.34 2.09 8.90
C THR A 134 -8.56 3.00 8.90
N TYR A 135 -9.01 3.40 10.10
CA TYR A 135 -10.29 4.08 10.31
C TYR A 135 -10.20 5.38 11.12
N LEU A 136 -11.14 6.30 10.85
CA LEU A 136 -11.40 7.53 11.60
C LEU A 136 -12.61 7.33 12.53
N ASN A 137 -12.40 6.75 13.71
CA ASN A 137 -13.40 6.75 14.79
C ASN A 137 -12.71 6.84 16.15
N ALA A 138 -13.34 7.51 17.11
CA ALA A 138 -12.68 7.94 18.35
C ALA A 138 -12.43 6.82 19.38
N ASP A 139 -13.06 5.66 19.24
CA ASP A 139 -13.01 4.53 20.17
C ASP A 139 -12.39 3.25 19.57
N GLY A 140 -12.11 3.25 18.25
CA GLY A 140 -11.65 2.07 17.53
C GLY A 140 -12.67 0.94 17.43
N THR A 141 -13.98 1.22 17.58
CA THR A 141 -15.02 0.20 17.42
C THR A 141 -16.18 0.63 16.50
N LEU A 142 -16.78 -0.35 15.83
CA LEU A 142 -18.07 -0.21 15.15
C LEU A 142 -18.86 -1.49 15.39
N ASP A 143 -20.09 -1.35 15.89
CA ASP A 143 -20.97 -2.47 16.27
C ASP A 143 -20.31 -3.52 17.19
N GLY A 144 -19.36 -3.09 18.03
CA GLY A 144 -18.60 -3.94 18.96
C GLY A 144 -17.39 -4.66 18.35
N ALA A 145 -17.18 -4.59 17.03
CA ALA A 145 -15.96 -5.06 16.39
C ALA A 145 -14.84 -4.00 16.49
N LYS A 146 -13.59 -4.44 16.69
CA LYS A 146 -12.42 -3.55 16.74
C LYS A 146 -11.90 -3.25 15.33
N PHE A 147 -11.45 -2.02 15.13
CA PHE A 147 -10.85 -1.51 13.89
C PHE A 147 -9.53 -0.81 14.19
N TYR A 148 -8.59 -0.89 13.24
CA TYR A 148 -7.29 -0.27 13.36
C TYR A 148 -7.37 1.24 13.11
N LEU A 149 -6.87 2.03 14.06
CA LEU A 149 -6.99 3.49 14.02
C LEU A 149 -5.88 4.12 13.17
N ALA A 150 -6.24 5.09 12.33
CA ALA A 150 -5.28 5.81 11.48
C ALA A 150 -4.17 6.50 12.30
N GLU A 151 -4.53 7.12 13.44
CA GLU A 151 -3.55 7.72 14.35
C GLU A 151 -2.57 6.69 14.92
N ARG A 152 -3.06 5.51 15.30
CA ARG A 152 -2.22 4.41 15.82
C ARG A 152 -1.28 3.89 14.73
N PHE A 153 -1.78 3.75 13.51
CA PHE A 153 -0.99 3.33 12.36
C PHE A 153 0.18 4.27 12.06
N GLY A 154 0.01 5.59 12.18
CA GLY A 154 1.12 6.54 12.06
C GLY A 154 2.21 6.33 13.12
N VAL A 155 1.81 6.01 14.37
CA VAL A 155 2.75 5.69 15.45
C VAL A 155 3.51 4.40 15.15
N ASP A 156 2.82 3.35 14.70
CA ASP A 156 3.43 2.05 14.42
C ASP A 156 4.34 2.09 13.17
N CYS A 157 4.00 2.88 12.14
CA CYS A 157 4.92 3.20 11.04
C CYS A 157 6.21 3.87 11.53
N SER A 158 6.07 4.89 12.40
CA SER A 158 7.21 5.61 12.97
C SER A 158 8.09 4.69 13.81
N ALA A 159 7.49 3.79 14.59
CA ALA A 159 8.20 2.79 15.39
C ALA A 159 8.95 1.76 14.53
N ALA A 160 8.43 1.43 13.34
CA ALA A 160 9.10 0.60 12.34
C ALA A 160 10.17 1.35 11.51
N GLY A 161 10.44 2.63 11.80
CA GLY A 161 11.42 3.45 11.06
C GLY A 161 10.96 3.88 9.67
N LEU A 162 9.65 3.88 9.41
CA LEU A 162 9.06 4.21 8.12
C LEU A 162 8.37 5.57 8.14
N LEU A 163 8.51 6.31 7.04
CA LEU A 163 7.68 7.47 6.74
C LEU A 163 6.37 7.00 6.12
N ASN A 164 5.27 7.68 6.43
CA ASN A 164 3.99 7.53 5.74
C ASN A 164 3.81 8.71 4.76
N CYS A 165 3.32 8.46 3.55
CA CYS A 165 3.06 9.48 2.54
C CYS A 165 2.12 10.60 3.00
N TRP A 166 1.20 10.32 3.93
CA TRP A 166 0.39 11.35 4.56
C TRP A 166 1.18 12.06 5.66
N PRO A 167 1.39 13.39 5.57
CA PRO A 167 2.14 14.13 6.58
C PRO A 167 1.37 14.14 7.91
N ALA A 168 2.10 14.13 9.03
CA ALA A 168 1.53 14.09 10.38
C ALA A 168 0.56 15.27 10.64
N GLU A 169 0.77 16.40 9.97
CA GLU A 169 -0.04 17.60 10.04
C GLU A 169 -1.38 17.50 9.27
N ALA A 170 -1.57 16.52 8.37
CA ALA A 170 -2.80 16.37 7.56
C ALA A 170 -4.03 15.88 8.36
N ARG A 171 -3.87 15.59 9.66
CA ARG A 171 -4.97 15.26 10.60
C ARG A 171 -5.92 14.15 10.12
N TRP A 172 -5.43 13.17 9.34
CA TRP A 172 -6.10 11.96 8.82
C TRP A 172 -7.42 12.12 8.04
N ALA A 173 -8.36 12.97 8.48
CA ALA A 173 -9.48 13.46 7.69
C ALA A 173 -9.04 14.21 6.42
N GLY A 174 -7.82 14.75 6.39
CA GLY A 174 -7.20 15.25 5.17
C GLY A 174 -6.78 14.13 4.19
N ALA A 175 -6.64 12.89 4.65
CA ALA A 175 -6.05 11.75 3.96
C ALA A 175 -7.06 10.66 3.52
N LEU A 176 -8.38 10.95 3.52
CA LEU A 176 -9.41 10.00 3.04
C LEU A 176 -9.07 9.43 1.66
N THR A 177 -9.16 8.11 1.50
CA THR A 177 -8.97 7.40 0.22
C THR A 177 -10.23 6.65 -0.22
N THR A 178 -11.16 6.37 0.71
CA THR A 178 -12.52 5.92 0.41
C THR A 178 -13.55 7.05 0.54
N TYR A 179 -14.59 6.99 -0.28
CA TYR A 179 -15.79 7.84 -0.15
C TYR A 179 -17.02 7.07 -0.64
N ASN A 180 -17.30 5.96 0.05
CA ASN A 180 -18.15 4.90 -0.52
C ASN A 180 -19.55 4.96 0.05
N ALA A 181 -20.50 5.23 -0.84
CA ALA A 181 -21.91 4.97 -0.60
C ALA A 181 -22.30 3.73 -1.37
N ARG A 182 -22.06 2.57 -0.75
CA ARG A 182 -22.49 1.31 -1.33
C ARG A 182 -24.01 1.36 -1.42
N THR A 183 -24.57 1.18 -2.62
CA THR A 183 -26.01 1.24 -2.86
C THR A 183 -26.58 -0.18 -2.95
N TYR A 184 -27.92 -0.30 -2.95
CA TYR A 184 -28.63 -1.59 -2.99
C TYR A 184 -28.42 -2.43 -4.28
N LEU A 185 -27.43 -2.09 -5.12
CA LEU A 185 -27.09 -2.76 -6.37
C LEU A 185 -25.71 -3.45 -6.35
N GLN A 186 -24.96 -3.35 -5.24
CA GLN A 186 -23.64 -3.98 -5.10
C GLN A 186 -23.70 -5.28 -4.27
N PRO A 187 -22.76 -6.25 -4.47
CA PRO A 187 -22.79 -7.56 -3.80
C PRO A 187 -22.71 -7.53 -2.26
N GLN A 188 -22.36 -6.38 -1.66
CA GLN A 188 -22.22 -6.20 -0.21
C GLN A 188 -23.32 -5.29 0.35
N LEU A 189 -24.58 -5.70 0.13
CA LEU A 189 -25.81 -4.98 0.54
C LEU A 189 -25.85 -4.66 2.04
N ASN A 190 -25.17 -5.44 2.87
CA ASN A 190 -25.06 -5.21 4.31
C ASN A 190 -24.30 -3.92 4.67
N LYS A 191 -23.54 -3.34 3.75
CA LYS A 191 -22.88 -2.03 3.92
C LYS A 191 -23.62 -0.90 3.18
N ALA A 192 -24.87 -1.12 2.76
CA ALA A 192 -25.59 -0.16 1.93
C ALA A 192 -26.08 1.07 2.69
N VAL A 193 -25.93 2.25 2.09
CA VAL A 193 -26.27 3.55 2.68
C VAL A 193 -27.13 4.36 1.71
N GLN A 194 -28.20 4.98 2.22
CA GLN A 194 -29.03 5.91 1.43
C GLN A 194 -28.24 7.17 1.07
N HIS A 195 -28.50 7.75 -0.11
CA HIS A 195 -27.78 8.94 -0.60
C HIS A 195 -27.80 10.14 0.40
N ALA A 196 -28.91 10.32 1.12
CA ALA A 196 -29.02 11.38 2.14
C ALA A 196 -28.16 11.16 3.40
N HIS A 197 -27.56 9.97 3.58
CA HIS A 197 -26.78 9.59 4.75
C HIS A 197 -25.31 9.28 4.44
N MET A 198 -24.86 9.40 3.19
CA MET A 198 -23.49 9.05 2.76
C MET A 198 -22.41 9.79 3.55
N ALA A 199 -22.59 11.10 3.78
CA ALA A 199 -21.63 11.90 4.53
C ALA A 199 -21.44 11.44 5.99
N ALA A 200 -22.47 10.80 6.58
CA ALA A 200 -22.50 10.38 7.98
C ALA A 200 -22.35 8.86 8.20
N ARG A 201 -22.54 8.03 7.17
CA ARG A 201 -22.54 6.57 7.25
C ARG A 201 -21.75 5.85 6.16
N GLY A 202 -21.27 6.56 5.14
CA GLY A 202 -20.41 5.98 4.10
C GLY A 202 -19.03 5.62 4.62
N ASP A 203 -18.34 4.70 3.94
CA ASP A 203 -16.94 4.38 4.26
C ASP A 203 -16.06 5.56 3.80
N ARG A 204 -15.58 6.34 4.77
CA ARG A 204 -14.86 7.61 4.59
C ARG A 204 -13.59 7.59 5.42
N ASN A 205 -12.60 6.82 4.99
CA ASN A 205 -11.42 6.51 5.79
C ASN A 205 -10.10 6.64 4.99
N PRO A 206 -8.97 6.94 5.64
CA PRO A 206 -7.65 7.05 5.01
C PRO A 206 -7.02 5.67 4.89
N LYS A 207 -7.60 4.80 4.06
CA LYS A 207 -7.25 3.37 4.03
C LYS A 207 -5.95 3.07 3.30
N ASP A 208 -5.64 3.82 2.25
CA ASP A 208 -4.50 3.54 1.37
C ASP A 208 -3.29 4.41 1.69
N HIS A 209 -2.12 3.80 1.72
CA HIS A 209 -0.86 4.44 2.12
C HIS A 209 0.29 3.97 1.23
N ILE A 210 1.30 4.82 1.13
CA ILE A 210 2.64 4.46 0.64
C ILE A 210 3.60 4.75 1.79
N LEU A 211 4.39 3.75 2.20
CA LEU A 211 5.42 3.90 3.22
C LEU A 211 6.82 3.72 2.61
N CYS A 212 7.82 4.39 3.17
CA CYS A 212 9.21 4.24 2.75
C CYS A 212 10.20 4.36 3.91
N SER A 213 11.42 3.85 3.75
CA SER A 213 12.46 3.95 4.79
C SER A 213 12.85 5.41 5.08
N ALA A 214 12.70 5.86 6.33
CA ALA A 214 13.10 7.21 6.75
C ALA A 214 14.62 7.47 6.60
N GLY A 215 15.44 6.41 6.65
CA GLY A 215 16.89 6.50 6.42
C GLY A 215 17.34 6.45 4.96
N ALA A 216 16.41 6.38 4.00
CA ALA A 216 16.72 6.30 2.55
C ALA A 216 16.00 7.35 1.69
N PHE A 217 14.86 7.88 2.14
CA PHE A 217 14.03 8.80 1.36
C PHE A 217 13.54 10.01 2.16
N GLU A 218 13.29 11.09 1.45
CA GLU A 218 12.41 12.20 1.85
C GLU A 218 11.11 12.13 1.03
N LEU A 219 10.01 12.57 1.62
CA LEU A 219 8.72 12.72 0.95
C LEU A 219 8.55 14.17 0.50
N SER A 220 8.47 14.42 -0.81
CA SER A 220 8.23 15.77 -1.36
C SER A 220 6.77 16.10 -1.57
N GLY A 221 5.90 15.09 -1.69
CA GLY A 221 4.47 15.29 -1.88
C GLY A 221 3.65 14.00 -1.85
N CYS A 222 2.36 14.14 -1.57
CA CYS A 222 1.38 13.08 -1.68
C CYS A 222 0.04 13.63 -2.20
N THR A 223 -0.50 13.02 -3.26
CA THR A 223 -1.76 13.41 -3.89
C THR A 223 -2.70 12.21 -4.03
N ARG A 224 -3.94 12.48 -4.48
CA ARG A 224 -4.96 11.47 -4.76
C ARG A 224 -5.56 11.70 -6.13
N ASP A 225 -6.06 10.62 -6.73
CA ASP A 225 -6.86 10.69 -7.94
C ASP A 225 -8.06 9.72 -7.85
N ASN A 226 -9.27 10.27 -7.98
CA ASN A 226 -10.52 9.49 -8.11
C ASN A 226 -11.24 9.77 -9.45
N THR A 227 -10.48 10.24 -10.45
CA THR A 227 -10.97 10.62 -11.79
C THR A 227 -10.18 9.99 -12.94
N GLY A 228 -8.95 9.51 -12.69
CA GLY A 228 -8.00 9.07 -13.72
C GLY A 228 -7.30 10.25 -14.42
N ALA A 229 -7.45 11.46 -13.91
CA ALA A 229 -6.91 12.71 -14.46
C ALA A 229 -6.09 13.51 -13.43
N ASN A 230 -5.51 12.84 -12.43
CA ASN A 230 -4.76 13.43 -11.31
C ASN A 230 -5.57 14.49 -10.53
N SER A 231 -6.82 14.16 -10.17
CA SER A 231 -7.75 15.07 -9.48
C SER A 231 -8.61 14.35 -8.44
N TYR A 232 -8.92 15.03 -7.34
CA TYR A 232 -9.70 14.48 -6.22
C TYR A 232 -10.85 15.40 -5.78
N PRO A 233 -11.97 15.46 -6.53
CA PRO A 233 -13.25 15.96 -6.02
C PRO A 233 -13.69 15.16 -4.77
N HIS A 234 -13.63 15.83 -3.61
CA HIS A 234 -13.92 15.25 -2.28
C HIS A 234 -15.34 14.71 -2.06
N GLU A 235 -16.30 15.08 -2.93
CA GLU A 235 -17.71 14.68 -2.80
C GLU A 235 -18.13 13.60 -3.81
N LEU A 236 -17.20 13.15 -4.68
CA LEU A 236 -17.50 12.14 -5.69
C LEU A 236 -17.60 10.76 -5.05
N VAL A 237 -18.80 10.17 -5.09
CA VAL A 237 -19.10 8.84 -4.58
C VAL A 237 -18.36 7.78 -5.39
N LEU A 238 -17.67 6.87 -4.70
CA LEU A 238 -16.94 5.77 -5.31
C LEU A 238 -17.63 4.40 -5.07
N PRO A 239 -17.57 3.47 -6.04
CA PRO A 239 -17.08 3.65 -7.40
C PRO A 239 -18.07 4.45 -8.25
N GLY A 240 -17.61 5.08 -9.33
CA GLY A 240 -18.41 5.92 -10.21
C GLY A 240 -18.34 5.49 -11.68
N LEU A 241 -19.19 6.07 -12.55
CA LEU A 241 -19.21 5.75 -13.98
C LEU A 241 -17.88 6.01 -14.70
N GLY A 242 -17.10 6.99 -14.24
CA GLY A 242 -15.78 7.33 -14.77
C GLY A 242 -14.59 6.76 -13.99
N PHE A 243 -14.82 6.09 -12.86
CA PHE A 243 -13.74 5.60 -12.00
C PHE A 243 -14.14 4.28 -11.31
N PRO A 244 -13.48 3.15 -11.64
CA PRO A 244 -14.01 1.81 -11.38
C PRO A 244 -13.81 1.28 -9.96
N SER A 245 -13.00 1.97 -9.15
CA SER A 245 -12.59 1.54 -7.81
C SER A 245 -13.35 2.29 -6.72
N ASP A 246 -13.59 1.64 -5.58
CA ASP A 246 -14.12 2.26 -4.37
C ASP A 246 -13.00 2.77 -3.42
N HIS A 247 -11.74 2.72 -3.89
CA HIS A 247 -10.57 3.37 -3.31
C HIS A 247 -9.92 4.28 -4.37
N CYS A 248 -9.52 5.50 -4.00
CA CYS A 248 -8.79 6.37 -4.91
C CYS A 248 -7.35 5.89 -5.14
N ILE A 249 -6.73 6.35 -6.23
CA ILE A 249 -5.28 6.20 -6.41
C ILE A 249 -4.58 7.11 -5.41
N VAL A 250 -3.54 6.61 -4.74
CA VAL A 250 -2.60 7.39 -3.93
C VAL A 250 -1.29 7.52 -4.69
N ILE A 251 -0.74 8.73 -4.76
CA ILE A 251 0.50 9.03 -5.48
C ILE A 251 1.44 9.72 -4.49
N ALA A 252 2.63 9.16 -4.28
CA ALA A 252 3.67 9.74 -3.42
C ALA A 252 4.94 10.02 -4.21
N GLU A 253 5.55 11.16 -3.97
CA GLU A 253 6.84 11.54 -4.55
C GLU A 253 7.96 11.30 -3.54
N LEU A 254 8.91 10.42 -3.91
CA LEU A 254 10.04 10.02 -3.06
C LEU A 254 11.35 10.57 -3.64
N ALA A 255 12.02 11.44 -2.88
CA ALA A 255 13.38 11.89 -3.18
C ALA A 255 14.37 11.03 -2.39
N PRO A 256 15.44 10.48 -2.99
CA PRO A 256 16.44 9.74 -2.23
C PRO A 256 17.30 10.69 -1.37
N LEU A 257 17.58 10.30 -0.13
CA LEU A 257 18.46 11.06 0.76
C LEU A 257 19.88 11.11 0.18
N THR A 258 20.34 12.30 -0.17
CA THR A 258 21.72 12.51 -0.59
C THR A 258 22.64 12.45 0.63
N ARG A 259 23.29 11.29 0.85
CA ARG A 259 24.36 11.18 1.85
C ARG A 259 25.49 12.13 1.45
N GLY A 260 25.64 13.21 2.21
CA GLY A 260 26.79 14.11 2.08
C GLY A 260 28.08 13.31 2.20
N ARG A 261 29.05 13.57 1.30
CA ARG A 261 30.39 12.99 1.40
C ARG A 261 31.08 13.57 2.64
N GLY A 262 31.09 12.81 3.72
CA GLY A 262 32.02 13.01 4.85
C GLY A 262 33.43 12.59 4.49
#